data_AF-A0AAD4MHS9-F1
#
_entry.id   AF-A0AAD4MHS9-F1
#
_cell.length_a   1.000
_cell.length_b   1.000
_cell.length_c   1.000
_cell.angle_alpha   90.00
_cell.angle_beta   90.00
_cell.angle_gamma   90.00
#
_symmetry.space_group_name_H-M   'P 1'
#
loop_
_entity.id
_entity.type
_entity.pdbx_description
1 polymer ?
#
loop_
_entity_poly.entity_id
_entity_poly.type
_entity_poly.pdbx_seq_one_letter_code
_entity_poly.pdbx_strand_id
1 'polypeptide(L)'
;MTSSETFTEVSEPMEIQIVEWDHLDLWKFYPMALASSWSIRSALYPMQVVKARLQLQQQNNVYRGMTHAFFDIFRKEGFFALYRGFWITVPQISATFVYSSVYERLRKELAERAKITSPALVSPLAGGVASLSIELVYVPTDIISQYMMIHKKAASFTGSSSGAIIDCLKNDKLENRVTLGIRVIRAIYKVDGLVGFYRGFWSSCFVYVPSGVFFWSSYYWALSAMQSSYNSFLSWRRRKGPTFTNEENSSSNNGQNLLVMQGFAGALAGMFAAIGTNPLEVLRIRIQVHRTSYMETVKRLIKYEGVRVFTKGLAPRIISNALYSSMIMIGYETVKRMSVLPEFKEAVVW
;
A
#
# COMPACT_ATOMS: atom_id res chain seq x y z
N MET A 1 63.49 25.55 12.17
CA MET A 1 62.55 26.49 11.52
C MET A 1 62.44 26.01 10.09
N THR A 2 61.46 25.21 9.72
CA THR A 2 60.03 25.57 9.66
C THR A 2 59.11 24.36 9.89
N SER A 3 58.11 24.63 10.71
CA SER A 3 56.81 23.97 10.96
C SER A 3 56.13 23.53 9.65
N SER A 4 55.72 22.26 9.50
CA SER A 4 54.37 21.72 9.80
C SER A 4 53.22 22.43 9.08
N GLU A 5 52.60 21.77 8.09
CA GLU A 5 51.18 21.86 7.77
C GLU A 5 50.78 20.72 6.81
N THR A 6 50.40 19.59 7.41
CA THR A 6 49.56 18.57 6.78
C THR A 6 48.18 19.17 6.55
N PHE A 7 47.86 19.49 5.29
CA PHE A 7 46.49 19.78 4.88
C PHE A 7 45.68 18.48 4.96
N THR A 8 45.03 18.26 6.10
CA THR A 8 43.82 17.47 6.18
C THR A 8 42.75 18.20 5.37
N GLU A 9 42.52 17.78 4.13
CA GLU A 9 41.27 18.06 3.42
C GLU A 9 40.15 17.42 4.23
N VAL A 10 39.50 18.25 5.05
CA VAL A 10 38.22 17.95 5.68
C VAL A 10 37.23 17.85 4.53
N SER A 11 36.92 16.63 4.10
CA SER A 11 35.79 16.36 3.23
C SER A 11 34.53 16.92 3.91
N GLU A 12 33.97 17.99 3.35
CA GLU A 12 32.68 18.53 3.79
C GLU A 12 31.65 17.38 3.86
N PRO A 13 30.83 17.29 4.91
CA PRO A 13 29.85 16.23 5.02
C PRO A 13 28.85 16.38 3.87
N MET A 14 28.93 15.45 2.93
CA MET A 14 28.03 15.36 1.78
C MET A 14 26.59 15.30 2.32
N GLU A 15 25.79 16.35 2.10
CA GLU A 15 24.40 16.40 2.54
C GLU A 15 23.64 15.18 1.99
N ILE A 16 23.25 14.27 2.87
CA ILE A 16 22.54 13.05 2.50
C ILE A 16 21.07 13.43 2.29
N GLN A 17 20.72 13.77 1.05
CA GLN A 17 19.33 14.07 0.67
C GLN A 17 18.42 12.81 0.62
N ILE A 18 19.02 11.62 0.52
CA ILE A 18 18.30 10.34 0.48
C ILE A 18 19.00 9.36 1.44
N VAL A 19 18.34 9.03 2.55
CA VAL A 19 18.85 8.04 3.51
C VAL A 19 18.80 6.65 2.88
N GLU A 20 19.97 6.15 2.48
CA GLU A 20 20.17 4.78 2.01
C GLU A 20 20.32 3.78 3.17
N TRP A 21 20.21 2.48 2.87
CA TRP A 21 20.26 1.39 3.86
C TRP A 21 21.57 1.36 4.65
N ASP A 22 22.66 1.82 4.04
CA ASP A 22 24.00 1.83 4.63
C ASP A 22 24.13 2.89 5.75
N HIS A 23 23.15 3.81 5.86
CA HIS A 23 23.09 4.84 6.92
C HIS A 23 22.17 4.45 8.10
N LEU A 24 21.52 3.28 8.04
CA LEU A 24 20.49 2.86 9.00
C LEU A 24 20.96 1.68 9.85
N ASP A 25 20.64 1.72 11.13
CA ASP A 25 20.77 0.57 12.03
C ASP A 25 19.66 -0.44 11.72
N LEU A 26 19.99 -1.42 10.88
CA LEU A 26 19.04 -2.43 10.39
C LEU A 26 18.38 -3.22 11.53
N TRP A 27 19.11 -3.47 12.63
CA TRP A 27 18.60 -4.22 13.77
C TRP A 27 17.48 -3.48 14.51
N LYS A 28 17.52 -2.14 14.53
CA LYS A 28 16.44 -1.30 15.08
C LYS A 28 15.35 -1.03 14.05
N PHE A 29 15.75 -0.81 12.80
CA PHE A 29 14.86 -0.47 11.70
C PHE A 29 13.84 -1.58 11.42
N TYR A 30 14.27 -2.84 11.30
CA TYR A 30 13.40 -3.94 10.91
C TYR A 30 12.24 -4.19 11.89
N PRO A 31 12.47 -4.38 13.21
CA PRO A 31 11.37 -4.57 14.16
C PRO A 31 10.42 -3.37 14.25
N MET A 32 10.95 -2.14 14.16
CA MET A 32 10.16 -0.93 14.27
C MET A 32 9.31 -0.68 13.00
N ALA A 33 9.87 -0.96 11.83
CA ALA A 33 9.15 -0.92 10.56
C ALA A 33 8.00 -1.95 10.53
N LEU A 34 8.24 -3.14 11.08
CA LEU A 34 7.21 -4.19 11.25
C LEU A 34 6.09 -3.73 12.18
N ALA A 35 6.44 -3.23 13.37
CA ALA A 35 5.48 -2.76 14.35
C ALA A 35 4.62 -1.61 13.80
N SER A 36 5.25 -0.64 13.12
CA SER A 36 4.58 0.48 12.45
C SER A 36 3.62 -0.03 11.37
N SER A 37 4.10 -0.86 10.45
CA SER A 37 3.30 -1.41 9.36
C SER A 37 2.10 -2.24 9.86
N TRP A 38 2.31 -3.02 10.92
CA TRP A 38 1.25 -3.82 11.52
C TRP A 38 0.21 -2.97 12.26
N SER A 39 0.64 -1.90 12.94
CA SER A 39 -0.26 -0.97 13.61
C SER A 39 -1.15 -0.24 12.61
N ILE A 40 -0.57 0.27 11.53
CA ILE A 40 -1.30 0.92 10.42
C ILE A 40 -2.30 -0.06 9.80
N ARG A 41 -1.85 -1.29 9.50
CA ARG A 41 -2.72 -2.33 8.92
C ARG A 41 -3.88 -2.67 9.85
N SER A 42 -3.62 -2.85 11.15
CA SER A 42 -4.65 -3.15 12.16
C SER A 42 -5.70 -2.04 12.22
N ALA A 43 -5.27 -0.78 12.26
CA ALA A 43 -6.18 0.36 12.32
C ALA A 43 -7.07 0.49 11.06
N LEU A 44 -6.51 0.19 9.89
CA LEU A 44 -7.19 0.39 8.60
C LEU A 44 -7.88 -0.86 8.06
N TYR A 45 -7.70 -2.02 8.68
CA TYR A 45 -8.29 -3.28 8.20
C TYR A 45 -9.84 -3.26 8.10
N PRO A 46 -10.60 -2.65 9.04
CA PRO A 46 -12.04 -2.51 8.90
C PRO A 46 -12.46 -1.83 7.59
N MET A 47 -11.70 -0.83 7.13
CA MET A 47 -11.96 -0.14 5.87
C MET A 47 -11.72 -1.07 4.67
N GLN A 48 -10.70 -1.93 4.74
CA GLN A 48 -10.42 -2.91 3.70
C GLN A 48 -11.58 -3.90 3.54
N VAL A 49 -12.17 -4.38 4.65
CA VAL A 49 -13.33 -5.29 4.60
C VAL A 49 -14.55 -4.62 3.98
N VAL A 50 -14.84 -3.37 4.36
CA VAL A 50 -15.96 -2.60 3.78
C VAL A 50 -15.75 -2.39 2.27
N LYS A 51 -14.54 -1.96 1.88
CA LYS A 51 -14.16 -1.78 0.47
C LYS A 51 -14.34 -3.08 -0.33
N ALA A 52 -13.79 -4.19 0.15
CA ALA A 52 -13.85 -5.49 -0.52
C ALA A 52 -15.30 -5.93 -0.78
N ARG A 53 -16.17 -5.83 0.23
CA ARG A 53 -17.59 -6.19 0.09
C ARG A 53 -18.34 -5.28 -0.90
N LEU A 54 -18.05 -3.99 -0.92
CA LEU A 54 -18.65 -3.05 -1.86
C LEU A 54 -18.23 -3.29 -3.31
N GLN A 55 -16.98 -3.72 -3.53
CA GLN A 55 -16.47 -4.04 -4.86
C GLN A 55 -16.96 -5.41 -5.36
N LEU A 56 -17.23 -6.34 -4.43
CA LEU A 56 -17.71 -7.69 -4.74
C LEU A 56 -19.22 -7.80 -4.99
N GLN A 57 -20.06 -6.93 -4.40
CA GLN A 57 -21.51 -7.03 -4.61
C GLN A 57 -21.88 -6.86 -6.08
N GLN A 58 -22.78 -7.71 -6.58
CA GLN A 58 -23.36 -7.61 -7.91
C GLN A 58 -24.55 -6.65 -7.86
N GLN A 59 -24.50 -5.56 -8.66
CA GLN A 59 -25.47 -4.45 -8.58
C GLN A 59 -25.52 -3.85 -7.15
N ASN A 60 -26.17 -2.70 -6.91
CA ASN A 60 -26.17 -2.05 -5.57
C ASN A 60 -27.18 -2.71 -4.60
N ASN A 61 -27.31 -4.04 -4.66
CA ASN A 61 -28.39 -4.79 -4.02
C ASN A 61 -28.17 -5.02 -2.52
N VAL A 62 -26.91 -5.04 -2.06
CA VAL A 62 -26.60 -5.33 -0.64
C VAL A 62 -26.33 -4.05 0.15
N TYR A 63 -25.57 -3.12 -0.42
CA TYR A 63 -25.16 -1.90 0.26
C TYR A 63 -25.29 -0.67 -0.64
N ARG A 64 -25.93 0.39 -0.11
CA ARG A 64 -26.07 1.69 -0.77
C ARG A 64 -24.77 2.51 -0.83
N GLY A 65 -23.85 2.28 0.12
CA GLY A 65 -22.60 3.03 0.22
C GLY A 65 -21.71 2.56 1.37
N MET A 66 -20.57 3.24 1.57
CA MET A 66 -19.56 2.87 2.57
C MET A 66 -20.08 2.94 4.01
N THR A 67 -20.71 4.04 4.40
CA THR A 67 -21.22 4.22 5.76
C THR A 67 -22.30 3.19 6.08
N HIS A 68 -23.24 2.99 5.15
CA HIS A 68 -24.26 1.96 5.28
C HIS A 68 -23.66 0.56 5.41
N ALA A 69 -22.63 0.22 4.60
CA ALA A 69 -21.95 -1.06 4.71
C ALA A 69 -21.24 -1.23 6.06
N PHE A 70 -20.52 -0.21 6.54
CA PHE A 70 -19.84 -0.26 7.83
C PHE A 70 -20.82 -0.50 8.99
N PHE A 71 -21.88 0.29 9.08
CA PHE A 71 -22.87 0.15 10.15
C PHE A 71 -23.70 -1.14 10.03
N ASP A 72 -24.02 -1.60 8.82
CA ASP A 72 -24.73 -2.87 8.62
C ASP A 72 -23.88 -4.07 9.06
N ILE A 73 -22.58 -4.07 8.74
CA ILE A 73 -21.64 -5.12 9.17
C ILE A 73 -21.50 -5.10 10.69
N PHE A 74 -21.28 -3.91 11.26
CA PHE A 74 -21.12 -3.75 12.71
C PHE A 74 -22.35 -4.23 13.48
N ARG A 75 -23.56 -3.83 13.05
CA ARG A 75 -24.82 -4.19 13.74
C ARG A 75 -25.25 -5.64 13.51
N LYS A 76 -25.10 -6.19 12.30
CA LYS A 76 -25.61 -7.53 11.95
C LYS A 76 -24.60 -8.65 12.16
N GLU A 77 -23.31 -8.38 11.97
CA GLU A 77 -22.27 -9.41 12.07
C GLU A 77 -21.35 -9.23 13.28
N GLY A 78 -21.37 -8.06 13.92
CA GLY A 78 -20.56 -7.71 15.09
C GLY A 78 -19.21 -7.09 14.72
N PHE A 79 -18.52 -6.53 15.72
CA PHE A 79 -17.22 -5.87 15.57
C PHE A 79 -16.16 -6.79 14.93
N PHE A 80 -16.06 -8.04 15.38
CA PHE A 80 -15.07 -9.00 14.85
C PHE A 80 -15.27 -9.35 13.37
N ALA A 81 -16.43 -9.06 12.78
CA ALA A 81 -16.64 -9.25 11.35
C ALA A 81 -15.82 -8.28 10.49
N LEU A 82 -15.51 -7.09 11.02
CA LEU A 82 -14.64 -6.10 10.37
C LEU A 82 -13.16 -6.53 10.34
N TYR A 83 -12.79 -7.55 11.11
CA TYR A 83 -11.42 -8.11 11.17
C TYR A 83 -11.32 -9.52 10.57
N ARG A 84 -12.38 -9.98 9.88
CA ARG A 84 -12.38 -11.32 9.30
C ARG A 84 -11.36 -11.40 8.15
N GLY A 85 -10.46 -12.38 8.23
CA GLY A 85 -9.35 -12.56 7.28
C GLY A 85 -8.03 -11.90 7.70
N PHE A 86 -8.02 -11.07 8.76
CA PHE A 86 -6.85 -10.29 9.15
C PHE A 86 -5.60 -11.15 9.37
N TRP A 87 -5.76 -12.23 10.14
CA TRP A 87 -4.66 -13.15 10.47
C TRP A 87 -4.09 -13.91 9.28
N ILE A 88 -4.87 -14.12 8.21
CA ILE A 88 -4.36 -14.77 6.99
C ILE A 88 -3.40 -13.86 6.24
N THR A 89 -3.43 -12.56 6.49
CA THR A 89 -2.54 -11.59 5.84
C THR A 89 -1.18 -11.43 6.52
N VAL A 90 -0.91 -12.11 7.64
CA VAL A 90 0.39 -12.05 8.35
C VAL A 90 1.61 -12.31 7.42
N PRO A 91 1.59 -13.30 6.50
CA PRO A 91 2.72 -13.52 5.59
C PRO A 91 3.03 -12.34 4.65
N GLN A 92 2.06 -11.44 4.43
CA GLN A 92 2.26 -10.25 3.61
C GLN A 92 3.27 -9.28 4.24
N ILE A 93 3.38 -9.27 5.57
CA ILE A 93 4.34 -8.41 6.26
C ILE A 93 5.76 -8.80 5.86
N SER A 94 6.10 -10.10 5.93
CA SER A 94 7.41 -10.59 5.52
C SER A 94 7.68 -10.35 4.03
N ALA A 95 6.65 -10.40 3.18
CA ALA A 95 6.81 -10.16 1.76
C ALA A 95 7.14 -8.68 1.44
N THR A 96 6.84 -7.75 2.36
CA THR A 96 7.25 -6.34 2.22
C THR A 96 8.78 -6.20 2.24
N PHE A 97 9.49 -7.08 2.94
CA PHE A 97 10.96 -7.11 2.88
C PHE A 97 11.48 -7.58 1.54
N VAL A 98 10.82 -8.59 0.94
CA VAL A 98 11.15 -9.04 -0.41
C VAL A 98 10.97 -7.88 -1.39
N TYR A 99 9.90 -7.10 -1.25
CA TYR A 99 9.70 -5.89 -2.05
C TYR A 99 10.83 -4.88 -1.87
N SER A 100 11.20 -4.53 -0.63
CA SER A 100 12.28 -3.59 -0.37
C SER A 100 13.62 -4.07 -0.92
N SER A 101 13.97 -5.35 -0.73
CA SER A 101 15.22 -5.91 -1.26
C SER A 101 15.28 -5.89 -2.79
N VAL A 102 14.18 -6.26 -3.47
CA VAL A 102 14.11 -6.21 -4.94
C VAL A 102 14.16 -4.76 -5.44
N TYR A 103 13.44 -3.86 -4.77
CA TYR A 103 13.41 -2.43 -5.10
C TYR A 103 14.81 -1.80 -5.03
N GLU A 104 15.55 -2.04 -3.94
CA GLU A 104 16.91 -1.49 -3.77
C GLU A 104 17.89 -2.08 -4.78
N ARG A 105 17.84 -3.40 -4.99
CA ARG A 105 18.73 -4.04 -5.95
C ARG A 105 18.51 -3.49 -7.36
N LEU A 106 17.26 -3.28 -7.76
CA LEU A 106 16.94 -2.66 -9.05
C LEU A 106 17.37 -1.20 -9.12
N ARG A 107 17.23 -0.45 -8.03
CA ARG A 107 17.67 0.95 -7.95
C ARG A 107 19.19 1.05 -8.17
N LYS A 108 19.98 0.21 -7.50
CA LYS A 108 21.45 0.15 -7.66
C LYS A 108 21.84 -0.23 -9.10
N GLU A 109 21.23 -1.29 -9.65
CA GLU A 109 21.52 -1.74 -11.02
C GLU A 109 21.14 -0.71 -12.09
N LEU A 110 20.02 0.01 -11.92
CA LEU A 110 19.61 1.10 -12.83
C LEU A 110 20.54 2.32 -12.74
N ALA A 111 21.03 2.65 -11.54
CA ALA A 111 21.99 3.73 -11.36
C ALA A 111 23.35 3.39 -11.98
N GLU A 112 23.86 2.19 -11.75
CA GLU A 112 25.19 1.77 -12.20
C GLU A 112 25.24 1.43 -13.70
N ARG A 113 24.27 0.66 -14.21
CA ARG A 113 24.31 0.15 -15.59
C ARG A 113 23.61 1.06 -16.59
N ALA A 114 22.46 1.62 -16.23
CA ALA A 114 21.68 2.45 -17.13
C ALA A 114 22.02 3.95 -17.01
N LYS A 115 22.81 4.35 -16.00
CA LYS A 115 23.15 5.76 -15.67
C LYS A 115 21.92 6.65 -15.52
N ILE A 116 20.75 6.08 -15.23
CA ILE A 116 19.51 6.82 -14.97
C ILE A 116 19.51 7.14 -13.48
N THR A 117 19.88 8.37 -13.12
CA THR A 117 19.94 8.82 -11.73
C THR A 117 18.68 9.56 -11.28
N SER A 118 17.73 9.82 -12.18
CA SER A 118 16.52 10.58 -11.84
C SER A 118 15.59 9.78 -10.93
N PRO A 119 15.38 10.20 -9.66
CA PRO A 119 14.55 9.44 -8.71
C PRO A 119 13.10 9.26 -9.19
N ALA A 120 12.61 10.20 -10.00
CA ALA A 120 11.28 10.18 -10.58
C ALA A 120 11.08 9.08 -11.65
N LEU A 121 12.15 8.56 -12.28
CA LEU A 121 12.05 7.45 -13.25
C LEU A 121 12.45 6.11 -12.63
N VAL A 122 13.48 6.12 -11.77
CA VAL A 122 13.98 4.89 -11.15
C VAL A 122 12.96 4.29 -10.19
N SER A 123 12.31 5.13 -9.37
CA SER A 123 11.37 4.64 -8.34
C SER A 123 10.12 3.97 -8.91
N PRO A 124 9.45 4.52 -9.96
CA PRO A 124 8.36 3.82 -10.64
C PRO A 124 8.76 2.48 -11.25
N LEU A 125 9.93 2.41 -11.92
CA LEU A 125 10.40 1.18 -12.58
C LEU A 125 10.75 0.10 -11.56
N ALA A 126 11.56 0.45 -10.54
CA ALA A 126 11.93 -0.45 -9.46
C ALA A 126 10.68 -0.92 -8.68
N GLY A 127 9.76 0.00 -8.37
CA GLY A 127 8.49 -0.29 -7.70
C GLY A 127 7.60 -1.24 -8.51
N GLY A 128 7.53 -1.06 -9.83
CA GLY A 128 6.79 -1.94 -10.73
C GLY A 128 7.30 -3.38 -10.71
N VAL A 129 8.61 -3.59 -10.85
CA VAL A 129 9.20 -4.94 -10.84
C VAL A 129 9.15 -5.57 -9.44
N ALA A 130 9.42 -4.79 -8.38
CA ALA A 130 9.29 -5.26 -7.01
C ALA A 130 7.86 -5.71 -6.68
N SER A 131 6.85 -5.05 -7.29
CA SER A 131 5.45 -5.45 -7.15
C SER A 131 5.18 -6.85 -7.68
N LEU A 132 5.81 -7.28 -8.78
CA LEU A 132 5.63 -8.64 -9.30
C LEU A 132 6.12 -9.72 -8.32
N SER A 133 7.18 -9.42 -7.56
CA SER A 133 7.77 -10.35 -6.60
C SER A 133 6.88 -10.53 -5.38
N ILE A 134 6.28 -9.45 -4.87
CA ILE A 134 5.43 -9.51 -3.67
C ILE A 134 4.07 -10.18 -3.95
N GLU A 135 3.57 -10.11 -5.18
CA GLU A 135 2.31 -10.76 -5.59
C GLU A 135 2.32 -12.29 -5.36
N LEU A 136 3.49 -12.94 -5.36
CA LEU A 136 3.61 -14.37 -5.10
C LEU A 136 3.09 -14.77 -3.71
N VAL A 137 3.18 -13.86 -2.73
CA VAL A 137 2.69 -14.06 -1.36
C VAL A 137 1.33 -13.38 -1.17
N TYR A 138 1.11 -12.23 -1.81
CA TYR A 138 -0.11 -11.45 -1.65
C TYR A 138 -1.31 -12.12 -2.28
N VAL A 139 -1.20 -12.64 -3.51
CA VAL A 139 -2.34 -13.25 -4.22
C VAL A 139 -2.99 -14.40 -3.43
N PRO A 140 -2.27 -15.42 -2.95
CA PRO A 140 -2.90 -16.52 -2.20
C PRO A 140 -3.53 -16.05 -0.89
N THR A 141 -2.88 -15.15 -0.16
CA THR A 141 -3.39 -14.61 1.11
C THR A 141 -4.61 -13.71 0.89
N ASP A 142 -4.62 -12.91 -0.19
CA ASP A 142 -5.73 -12.07 -0.58
C ASP A 142 -6.96 -12.88 -0.97
N ILE A 143 -6.81 -13.93 -1.79
CA ILE A 143 -7.94 -14.79 -2.18
C ILE A 143 -8.59 -15.41 -0.94
N ILE A 144 -7.79 -15.99 -0.04
CA ILE A 144 -8.31 -16.61 1.19
C ILE A 144 -9.01 -15.55 2.06
N SER A 145 -8.40 -14.38 2.25
CA SER A 145 -9.00 -13.31 3.05
C SER A 145 -10.30 -12.79 2.43
N GLN A 146 -10.40 -12.67 1.10
CA GLN A 146 -11.61 -12.26 0.39
C GLN A 146 -12.76 -13.25 0.61
N TYR A 147 -12.51 -14.56 0.48
CA TYR A 147 -13.52 -15.59 0.79
C TYR A 147 -13.96 -15.56 2.25
N MET A 148 -13.03 -15.31 3.18
CA MET A 148 -13.37 -15.11 4.59
C MET A 148 -14.24 -13.86 4.78
N MET A 149 -13.90 -12.72 4.18
CA MET A 149 -14.63 -11.46 4.32
C MET A 149 -16.09 -11.57 3.89
N ILE A 150 -16.39 -12.38 2.86
CA ILE A 150 -17.76 -12.56 2.34
C ILE A 150 -18.54 -13.73 2.96
N HIS A 151 -17.91 -14.56 3.79
CA HIS A 151 -18.44 -15.86 4.25
C HIS A 151 -19.93 -15.87 4.67
N LYS A 152 -20.37 -14.97 5.56
CA LYS A 152 -21.75 -14.96 6.11
C LYS A 152 -22.84 -14.63 5.06
N LYS A 153 -22.50 -13.88 4.02
CA LYS A 153 -23.42 -13.43 2.97
C LYS A 153 -22.90 -13.84 1.60
N ALA A 154 -22.15 -14.94 1.53
CA ALA A 154 -21.36 -15.27 0.36
C ALA A 154 -22.23 -15.41 -0.92
N ALA A 155 -23.45 -15.95 -0.78
CA ALA A 155 -24.42 -16.07 -1.86
C ALA A 155 -24.82 -14.72 -2.52
N SER A 156 -24.77 -13.59 -1.79
CA SER A 156 -25.06 -12.26 -2.35
C SER A 156 -23.85 -11.59 -3.03
N PHE A 157 -22.66 -12.15 -2.85
CA PHE A 157 -21.40 -11.59 -3.39
C PHE A 157 -20.74 -12.49 -4.45
N THR A 158 -21.17 -13.74 -4.58
CA THR A 158 -20.60 -14.69 -5.55
C THR A 158 -21.48 -14.91 -6.76
N GLY A 159 -20.86 -15.10 -7.92
CA GLY A 159 -21.55 -15.55 -9.13
C GLY A 159 -21.70 -17.07 -9.14
N SER A 160 -22.42 -17.61 -10.13
CA SER A 160 -22.73 -19.04 -10.26
C SER A 160 -21.53 -19.99 -10.14
N SER A 161 -20.33 -19.55 -10.54
CA SER A 161 -19.10 -20.36 -10.47
C SER A 161 -18.47 -20.43 -9.08
N SER A 162 -18.58 -19.40 -8.23
CA SER A 162 -18.03 -19.45 -6.86
C SER A 162 -18.90 -20.19 -5.85
N GLY A 163 -20.12 -20.58 -6.25
CA GLY A 163 -21.02 -21.40 -5.43
C GLY A 163 -20.34 -22.67 -4.94
N ALA A 164 -19.55 -23.33 -5.79
CA ALA A 164 -18.86 -24.59 -5.46
C ALA A 164 -17.96 -24.52 -4.20
N ILE A 165 -17.23 -23.42 -3.99
CA ILE A 165 -16.37 -23.25 -2.81
C ILE A 165 -17.22 -23.00 -1.57
N ILE A 166 -18.27 -22.19 -1.69
CA ILE A 166 -19.20 -21.90 -0.59
C ILE A 166 -19.96 -23.16 -0.20
N ASP A 167 -20.40 -23.95 -1.16
CA ASP A 167 -21.13 -25.20 -0.93
C ASP A 167 -20.21 -26.23 -0.28
N CYS A 168 -18.95 -26.33 -0.73
CA CYS A 168 -17.93 -27.14 -0.05
C CYS A 168 -17.75 -26.70 1.40
N LEU A 169 -17.72 -25.39 1.66
CA LEU A 169 -17.54 -24.81 3.00
C LEU A 169 -18.76 -25.04 3.91
N LYS A 170 -19.98 -24.94 3.38
CA LYS A 170 -21.21 -25.26 4.11
C LYS A 170 -21.32 -26.74 4.46
N ASN A 171 -20.87 -27.61 3.56
CA ASN A 171 -20.96 -29.06 3.70
C ASN A 171 -19.81 -29.68 4.50
N ASP A 172 -18.82 -28.90 4.94
CA ASP A 172 -17.60 -29.44 5.55
C ASP A 172 -17.80 -30.02 6.98
N LYS A 173 -18.91 -29.73 7.65
CA LYS A 173 -19.21 -30.12 9.05
C LYS A 173 -18.09 -29.79 10.06
N LEU A 174 -17.16 -28.88 9.73
CA LEU A 174 -15.97 -28.55 10.53
C LEU A 174 -16.07 -27.20 11.24
N GLU A 175 -17.26 -26.59 11.26
CA GLU A 175 -17.49 -25.23 11.75
C GLU A 175 -16.96 -24.98 13.17
N ASN A 176 -17.05 -25.97 14.06
CA ASN A 176 -16.60 -25.88 15.45
C ASN A 176 -15.23 -26.54 15.71
N ARG A 177 -14.64 -27.22 14.71
CA ARG A 177 -13.38 -27.97 14.89
C ARG A 177 -12.16 -27.23 14.39
N VAL A 178 -12.33 -26.36 13.39
CA VAL A 178 -11.23 -25.76 12.65
C VAL A 178 -11.53 -24.28 12.39
N THR A 179 -10.49 -23.44 12.44
CA THR A 179 -10.64 -22.01 12.14
C THR A 179 -11.15 -21.77 10.72
N LEU A 180 -11.92 -20.71 10.53
CA LEU A 180 -12.51 -20.36 9.23
C LEU A 180 -11.46 -20.27 8.11
N GLY A 181 -10.26 -19.76 8.39
CA GLY A 181 -9.20 -19.64 7.39
C GLY A 181 -8.73 -20.99 6.85
N ILE A 182 -8.51 -21.98 7.73
CA ILE A 182 -8.11 -23.33 7.32
C ILE A 182 -9.25 -24.03 6.56
N ARG A 183 -10.51 -23.80 6.95
CA ARG A 183 -11.68 -24.31 6.22
C ARG A 183 -11.73 -23.76 4.79
N VAL A 184 -11.49 -22.46 4.61
CA VAL A 184 -11.42 -21.81 3.29
C VAL A 184 -10.25 -22.36 2.46
N ILE A 185 -9.05 -22.50 3.04
CA ILE A 185 -7.89 -23.10 2.36
C ILE A 185 -8.23 -24.51 1.86
N ARG A 186 -8.84 -25.34 2.71
CA ARG A 186 -9.24 -26.70 2.34
C ARG A 186 -10.31 -26.71 1.25
N ALA A 187 -11.28 -25.79 1.30
CA ALA A 187 -12.32 -25.66 0.28
C ALA A 187 -11.74 -25.26 -1.08
N ILE A 188 -10.82 -24.28 -1.11
CA ILE A 188 -10.12 -23.88 -2.34
C ILE A 188 -9.34 -25.05 -2.91
N TYR A 189 -8.55 -25.73 -2.07
CA TYR A 189 -7.75 -26.88 -2.51
C TYR A 189 -8.60 -28.02 -3.07
N LYS A 190 -9.74 -28.33 -2.45
CA LYS A 190 -10.66 -29.37 -2.93
C LYS A 190 -11.31 -29.05 -4.27
N VAL A 191 -11.62 -27.77 -4.52
CA VAL A 191 -12.37 -27.36 -5.72
C VAL A 191 -11.45 -27.03 -6.89
N ASP A 192 -10.34 -26.34 -6.63
CA ASP A 192 -9.44 -25.79 -7.66
C ASP A 192 -7.99 -26.29 -7.57
N GLY A 193 -7.64 -27.07 -6.55
CA GLY A 193 -6.25 -27.46 -6.29
C GLY A 193 -5.35 -26.27 -6.00
N LEU A 194 -4.07 -26.38 -6.39
CA LEU A 194 -3.06 -25.34 -6.17
C LEU A 194 -3.28 -24.10 -7.06
N VAL A 195 -3.85 -24.28 -8.25
CA VAL A 195 -4.11 -23.19 -9.20
C VAL A 195 -5.16 -22.21 -8.65
N GLY A 196 -6.06 -22.68 -7.77
CA GLY A 196 -7.04 -21.82 -7.10
C GLY A 196 -6.42 -20.69 -6.28
N PHE A 197 -5.28 -20.94 -5.63
CA PHE A 197 -4.59 -19.96 -4.79
C PHE A 197 -3.89 -18.85 -5.59
N TYR A 198 -3.64 -19.06 -6.88
CA TYR A 198 -3.03 -18.08 -7.77
C TYR A 198 -4.02 -17.56 -8.83
N ARG A 199 -5.32 -17.84 -8.66
CA ARG A 199 -6.35 -17.39 -9.60
C ARG A 199 -6.42 -15.86 -9.58
N GLY A 200 -6.20 -15.25 -10.75
CA GLY A 200 -6.15 -13.79 -10.87
C GLY A 200 -4.79 -13.18 -10.56
N PHE A 201 -3.71 -13.97 -10.48
CA PHE A 201 -2.33 -13.47 -10.33
C PHE A 201 -2.00 -12.36 -11.34
N TRP A 202 -2.19 -12.62 -12.63
CA TRP A 202 -1.98 -11.61 -13.68
C TRP A 202 -2.89 -10.40 -13.57
N SER A 203 -4.14 -10.60 -13.11
CA SER A 203 -5.03 -9.47 -12.84
C SER A 203 -4.55 -8.64 -11.66
N SER A 204 -3.90 -9.25 -10.67
CA SER A 204 -3.24 -8.56 -9.56
C SER A 204 -2.07 -7.73 -10.09
N CYS A 205 -1.18 -8.33 -10.89
CA CYS A 205 -0.05 -7.62 -11.49
C CYS A 205 -0.50 -6.40 -12.30
N PHE A 206 -1.56 -6.52 -13.11
CA PHE A 206 -2.11 -5.41 -13.87
C PHE A 206 -2.71 -4.29 -13.00
N VAL A 207 -3.02 -4.54 -11.73
CA VAL A 207 -3.41 -3.48 -10.80
C VAL A 207 -2.19 -2.85 -10.14
N TYR A 208 -1.35 -3.68 -9.51
CA TYR A 208 -0.32 -3.17 -8.61
C TYR A 208 0.88 -2.57 -9.35
N VAL A 209 1.25 -3.10 -10.52
CA VAL A 209 2.35 -2.54 -11.32
C VAL A 209 2.01 -1.12 -11.78
N PRO A 210 0.86 -0.84 -12.45
CA PRO A 210 0.48 0.53 -12.76
C PRO A 210 0.21 1.38 -11.51
N SER A 211 -0.35 0.79 -10.45
CA SER A 211 -0.61 1.52 -9.20
C SER A 211 0.67 2.05 -8.58
N GLY A 212 1.77 1.28 -8.59
CA GLY A 212 3.07 1.72 -8.10
C GLY A 212 3.64 2.86 -8.94
N VAL A 213 3.53 2.76 -10.27
CA VAL A 213 3.98 3.81 -11.20
C VAL A 213 3.20 5.12 -10.98
N PHE A 214 1.87 5.04 -10.89
CA PHE A 214 1.03 6.20 -10.60
C PHE A 214 1.36 6.79 -9.22
N PHE A 215 1.52 5.94 -8.21
CA PHE A 215 1.82 6.38 -6.86
C PHE A 215 3.13 7.17 -6.80
N TRP A 216 4.25 6.59 -7.24
CA TRP A 216 5.56 7.24 -7.15
C TRP A 216 5.63 8.51 -8.02
N SER A 217 5.05 8.48 -9.22
CA SER A 217 4.99 9.66 -10.10
C SER A 217 4.20 10.80 -9.46
N SER A 218 3.00 10.53 -8.97
CA SER A 218 2.16 11.53 -8.31
C SER A 218 2.73 12.00 -6.97
N TYR A 219 3.44 11.13 -6.25
CA TYR A 219 4.09 11.47 -4.98
C TYR A 219 5.17 12.53 -5.17
N TYR A 220 6.11 12.32 -6.10
CA TYR A 220 7.17 13.30 -6.36
C TYR A 220 6.63 14.62 -6.93
N TRP A 221 5.62 14.54 -7.79
CA TRP A 221 4.94 15.74 -8.28
C TRP A 221 4.29 16.53 -7.13
N ALA A 222 3.54 15.87 -6.25
CA ALA A 222 2.90 16.52 -5.11
C ALA A 222 3.93 17.10 -4.14
N LEU A 223 4.97 16.34 -3.82
CA LEU A 223 6.02 16.75 -2.88
C LEU A 223 6.79 17.97 -3.41
N SER A 224 7.22 17.94 -4.68
CA SER A 224 7.94 19.06 -5.30
C SER A 224 7.08 20.33 -5.38
N ALA A 225 5.79 20.20 -5.71
CA ALA A 225 4.85 21.31 -5.71
C ALA A 225 4.68 21.93 -4.31
N MET A 226 4.57 21.10 -3.27
CA MET A 226 4.45 21.56 -1.88
C MET A 226 5.72 22.24 -1.39
N GLN A 227 6.89 21.66 -1.64
CA GLN A 227 8.18 22.24 -1.27
C GLN A 227 8.41 23.59 -1.98
N SER A 228 8.11 23.68 -3.28
CA SER A 228 8.24 24.93 -4.04
C SER A 228 7.29 26.02 -3.52
N SER A 229 6.06 25.64 -3.18
CA SER A 229 5.07 26.54 -2.57
C SER A 229 5.52 27.03 -1.19
N TYR A 230 6.08 26.14 -0.36
CA TYR A 230 6.59 26.47 0.96
C TYR A 230 7.81 27.39 0.89
N ASN A 231 8.76 27.11 0.01
CA ASN A 231 9.94 27.95 -0.20
C ASN A 231 9.55 29.35 -0.72
N SER A 232 8.54 29.42 -1.60
CA SER A 232 7.96 30.69 -2.07
C SER A 232 7.31 31.48 -0.94
N PHE A 233 6.56 30.80 -0.06
CA PHE A 233 5.96 31.42 1.12
C PHE A 233 7.02 31.91 2.13
N LEU A 234 8.03 31.09 2.42
CA LEU A 234 9.13 31.47 3.32
C LEU A 234 9.93 32.66 2.78
N SER A 235 10.21 32.69 1.47
CA SER A 235 10.90 33.82 0.85
C SER A 235 10.05 35.10 0.88
N TRP A 236 8.74 34.99 0.64
CA TRP A 236 7.80 36.10 0.82
C TRP A 236 7.74 36.59 2.28
N ARG A 237 7.70 35.68 3.25
CA ARG A 237 7.69 36.00 4.68
C ARG A 237 8.99 36.65 5.13
N ARG A 238 10.14 36.14 4.68
CA ARG A 238 11.47 36.75 4.94
C ARG A 238 11.58 38.17 4.38
N ARG A 239 10.93 38.48 3.25
CA ARG A 239 10.90 39.84 2.69
C ARG A 239 10.00 40.82 3.47
N LYS A 240 9.02 40.34 4.23
CA LYS A 240 8.02 41.18 4.91
C LYS A 240 8.11 41.18 6.44
N GLY A 241 8.81 40.24 7.05
CA GLY A 241 8.96 40.12 8.50
C GLY A 241 10.20 40.83 9.05
N PRO A 242 10.19 41.28 10.31
CA PRO A 242 11.42 41.70 10.98
C PRO A 242 12.41 40.53 11.05
N THR A 243 13.70 40.82 10.85
CA THR A 243 14.82 39.89 10.93
C THR A 243 14.94 39.33 12.35
N PHE A 244 14.21 38.24 12.63
CA PHE A 244 14.35 37.49 13.88
C PHE A 244 15.26 36.29 13.63
N THR A 245 16.50 36.40 14.09
CA THR A 245 17.53 35.33 14.08
C THR A 245 17.17 34.27 15.13
N ASN A 246 16.38 33.28 14.73
CA ASN A 246 16.17 32.05 15.50
C ASN A 246 16.49 30.85 14.59
N GLU A 247 17.77 30.62 14.32
CA GLU A 247 18.23 29.53 13.45
C GLU A 247 17.96 28.14 14.07
N GLU A 248 18.06 27.99 15.40
CA GLU A 248 17.82 26.70 16.08
C GLU A 248 16.35 26.23 16.07
N ASN A 249 15.39 27.15 16.14
CA ASN A 249 13.96 26.78 16.01
C ASN A 249 13.55 26.49 14.56
N SER A 250 14.38 26.84 13.58
CA SER A 250 14.04 26.72 12.16
C SER A 250 14.31 25.30 11.62
N SER A 251 15.38 24.63 12.07
CA SER A 251 15.72 23.27 11.66
C SER A 251 14.74 22.22 12.18
N SER A 252 14.34 22.30 13.47
CA SER A 252 13.31 21.42 14.05
C SER A 252 11.94 21.62 13.39
N ASN A 253 11.54 22.87 13.11
CA ASN A 253 10.31 23.15 12.39
C ASN A 253 10.34 22.70 10.93
N ASN A 254 11.48 22.81 10.24
CA ASN A 254 11.62 22.32 8.86
C ASN A 254 11.39 20.81 8.78
N GLY A 255 11.99 20.04 9.70
CA GLY A 255 11.81 18.59 9.72
C GLY A 255 10.38 18.15 10.04
N GLN A 256 9.65 18.89 10.89
CA GLN A 256 8.22 18.63 11.14
C GLN A 256 7.36 18.98 9.93
N ASN A 257 7.65 20.10 9.26
CA ASN A 257 6.95 20.50 8.05
C ASN A 257 7.17 19.49 6.91
N LEU A 258 8.38 18.92 6.78
CA LEU A 258 8.67 17.91 5.77
C LEU A 258 7.87 16.62 6.02
N LEU A 259 7.78 16.14 7.26
CA LEU A 259 6.95 14.98 7.61
C LEU A 259 5.49 15.17 7.21
N VAL A 260 4.93 16.35 7.52
CA VAL A 260 3.55 16.68 7.18
C VAL A 260 3.36 16.74 5.66
N MET A 261 4.29 17.37 4.93
CA MET A 261 4.26 17.43 3.46
C MET A 261 4.34 16.04 2.82
N GLN A 262 5.21 15.15 3.32
CA GLN A 262 5.30 13.78 2.85
C GLN A 262 4.00 13.00 3.12
N GLY A 263 3.38 13.20 4.29
CA GLY A 263 2.07 12.63 4.60
C GLY A 263 0.97 13.08 3.65
N PHE A 264 0.92 14.36 3.29
CA PHE A 264 -0.04 14.91 2.31
C PHE A 264 0.26 14.46 0.88
N ALA A 265 1.53 14.48 0.46
CA ALA A 265 1.95 13.97 -0.84
C ALA A 265 1.62 12.47 -0.98
N GLY A 266 1.82 11.69 0.09
CA GLY A 266 1.43 10.29 0.17
C GLY A 266 -0.08 10.10 0.03
N ALA A 267 -0.89 10.93 0.70
CA ALA A 267 -2.34 10.91 0.56
C ALA A 267 -2.78 11.18 -0.89
N LEU A 268 -2.29 12.26 -1.50
CA LEU A 268 -2.63 12.64 -2.88
C LEU A 268 -2.20 11.56 -3.88
N ALA A 269 -0.98 11.04 -3.75
CA ALA A 269 -0.49 9.93 -4.57
C ALA A 269 -1.38 8.69 -4.45
N GLY A 270 -1.81 8.33 -3.23
CA GLY A 270 -2.74 7.24 -2.99
C GLY A 270 -4.10 7.44 -3.69
N MET A 271 -4.60 8.67 -3.74
CA MET A 271 -5.84 9.03 -4.45
C MET A 271 -5.68 8.90 -5.97
N PHE A 272 -4.62 9.46 -6.55
CA PHE A 272 -4.36 9.38 -8.00
C PHE A 272 -4.18 7.94 -8.45
N ALA A 273 -3.40 7.14 -7.71
CA ALA A 273 -3.23 5.73 -7.98
C ALA A 273 -4.58 4.96 -7.89
N ALA A 274 -5.42 5.28 -6.91
CA ALA A 274 -6.76 4.68 -6.77
C ALA A 274 -7.67 4.99 -7.96
N ILE A 275 -7.65 6.23 -8.46
CA ILE A 275 -8.46 6.68 -9.60
C ILE A 275 -7.98 5.99 -10.89
N GLY A 276 -6.67 6.06 -11.18
CA GLY A 276 -6.09 5.52 -12.40
C GLY A 276 -6.24 3.99 -12.52
N THR A 277 -6.25 3.27 -11.40
CA THR A 277 -6.33 1.81 -11.40
C THR A 277 -7.69 1.25 -11.00
N ASN A 278 -8.74 2.07 -10.84
CA ASN A 278 -10.06 1.59 -10.37
C ASN A 278 -10.68 0.52 -11.27
N PRO A 279 -10.67 0.67 -12.61
CA PRO A 279 -11.22 -0.35 -13.48
C PRO A 279 -10.51 -1.71 -13.31
N LEU A 280 -9.18 -1.69 -13.15
CA LEU A 280 -8.36 -2.89 -13.01
C LEU A 280 -8.61 -3.58 -11.67
N GLU A 281 -8.78 -2.82 -10.59
CA GLU A 281 -9.09 -3.35 -9.26
C GLU A 281 -10.45 -4.04 -9.22
N VAL A 282 -11.47 -3.43 -9.84
CA VAL A 282 -12.81 -4.03 -9.96
C VAL A 282 -12.73 -5.36 -10.71
N LEU A 283 -11.91 -5.45 -11.77
CA LEU A 283 -11.68 -6.68 -12.51
C LEU A 283 -10.97 -7.73 -11.67
N ARG A 284 -9.87 -7.36 -10.99
CA ARG A 284 -9.08 -8.24 -10.12
C ARG A 284 -9.94 -8.93 -9.08
N ILE A 285 -10.64 -8.15 -8.28
CA ILE A 285 -11.45 -8.66 -7.16
C ILE A 285 -12.55 -9.59 -7.65
N ARG A 286 -13.12 -9.30 -8.82
CA ARG A 286 -14.15 -10.15 -9.42
C ARG A 286 -13.58 -11.40 -10.07
N ILE A 287 -12.40 -11.37 -10.67
CA ILE A 287 -11.75 -12.58 -11.20
C ILE A 287 -11.39 -13.54 -10.05
N GLN A 288 -10.86 -13.00 -8.95
CA GLN A 288 -10.47 -13.78 -7.76
C GLN A 288 -11.68 -14.46 -7.11
N VAL A 289 -12.80 -13.74 -6.97
CA VAL A 289 -14.00 -14.28 -6.31
C VAL A 289 -14.97 -14.95 -7.27
N HIS A 290 -15.32 -14.36 -8.41
CA HIS A 290 -16.26 -14.95 -9.39
C HIS A 290 -15.67 -16.08 -10.24
N ARG A 291 -14.36 -16.32 -10.15
CA ARG A 291 -13.70 -17.47 -10.77
C ARG A 291 -13.81 -17.50 -12.30
N THR A 292 -13.89 -16.35 -12.96
CA THR A 292 -14.04 -16.19 -14.42
C THR A 292 -12.73 -15.76 -15.08
N SER A 293 -12.61 -15.99 -16.40
CA SER A 293 -11.46 -15.46 -17.16
C SER A 293 -11.55 -13.93 -17.29
N TYR A 294 -10.42 -13.26 -17.59
CA TYR A 294 -10.39 -11.80 -17.68
C TYR A 294 -11.36 -11.26 -18.74
N MET A 295 -11.33 -11.82 -19.96
CA MET A 295 -12.21 -11.38 -21.04
C MET A 295 -13.69 -11.68 -20.78
N GLU A 296 -13.97 -12.84 -20.20
CA GLU A 296 -15.33 -13.19 -19.80
C GLU A 296 -15.86 -12.25 -18.72
N THR A 297 -15.02 -11.89 -17.74
CA THR A 297 -15.37 -10.94 -16.68
C THR A 297 -15.70 -9.58 -17.28
N VAL A 298 -14.87 -9.05 -18.18
CA VAL A 298 -15.11 -7.77 -18.86
C VAL A 298 -16.43 -7.81 -19.65
N LYS A 299 -16.63 -8.84 -20.47
CA LYS A 299 -17.86 -9.00 -21.28
C LYS A 299 -19.11 -9.08 -20.40
N ARG A 300 -19.05 -9.85 -19.32
CA ARG A 300 -20.16 -10.00 -18.35
C ARG A 300 -20.46 -8.68 -17.66
N LEU A 301 -19.44 -7.97 -17.19
CA LEU A 301 -19.62 -6.69 -16.49
C LEU A 301 -20.27 -5.65 -17.38
N ILE A 302 -19.79 -5.50 -18.61
CA ILE A 302 -20.35 -4.54 -19.56
C ILE A 302 -21.79 -4.94 -19.93
N LYS A 303 -22.05 -6.24 -20.16
CA LYS A 303 -23.37 -6.73 -20.56
C LYS A 303 -24.45 -6.62 -19.46
N TYR A 304 -24.11 -6.89 -18.19
CA TYR A 304 -25.09 -7.01 -17.10
C TYR A 304 -25.08 -5.85 -16.09
N GLU A 305 -23.97 -5.12 -15.96
CA GLU A 305 -23.84 -4.00 -15.00
C GLU A 305 -23.52 -2.66 -15.69
N GLY A 306 -23.18 -2.67 -16.99
CA GLY A 306 -22.83 -1.48 -17.77
C GLY A 306 -21.46 -0.90 -17.43
N VAL A 307 -21.04 0.15 -18.15
CA VAL A 307 -19.70 0.76 -18.01
C VAL A 307 -19.49 1.45 -16.65
N ARG A 308 -20.57 1.90 -16.00
CA ARG A 308 -20.51 2.52 -14.67
C ARG A 308 -20.05 1.58 -13.56
N VAL A 309 -20.02 0.27 -13.81
CA VAL A 309 -19.48 -0.70 -12.83
C VAL A 309 -18.00 -0.47 -12.53
N PHE A 310 -17.24 0.08 -13.47
CA PHE A 310 -15.81 0.36 -13.29
C PHE A 310 -15.51 1.53 -12.37
N THR A 311 -16.50 2.36 -12.01
CA THR A 311 -16.36 3.41 -10.98
C THR A 311 -16.91 2.96 -9.61
N LYS A 312 -17.47 1.74 -9.53
CA LYS A 312 -18.01 1.19 -8.28
C LYS A 312 -16.91 1.02 -7.25
N GLY A 313 -17.18 1.45 -6.03
CA GLY A 313 -16.22 1.40 -4.93
C GLY A 313 -15.06 2.39 -5.06
N LEU A 314 -15.11 3.36 -5.98
CA LEU A 314 -14.05 4.37 -6.12
C LEU A 314 -13.92 5.23 -4.85
N ALA A 315 -15.02 5.78 -4.34
CA ALA A 315 -14.99 6.59 -3.11
C ALA A 315 -14.35 5.86 -1.92
N PRO A 316 -14.75 4.61 -1.57
CA PRO A 316 -14.06 3.89 -0.51
C PRO A 316 -12.62 3.55 -0.81
N ARG A 317 -12.25 3.36 -2.07
CA ARG A 317 -10.87 3.15 -2.45
C ARG A 317 -10.02 4.40 -2.29
N ILE A 318 -10.50 5.57 -2.71
CA ILE A 318 -9.82 6.85 -2.55
C ILE A 318 -9.53 7.12 -1.08
N ILE A 319 -10.56 7.00 -0.22
CA ILE A 319 -10.42 7.24 1.23
C ILE A 319 -9.43 6.26 1.85
N SER A 320 -9.59 4.96 1.57
CA SER A 320 -8.72 3.93 2.13
C SER A 320 -7.27 4.08 1.69
N ASN A 321 -7.03 4.35 0.40
CA ASN A 321 -5.67 4.50 -0.13
C ASN A 321 -5.01 5.79 0.36
N ALA A 322 -5.75 6.90 0.43
CA ALA A 322 -5.23 8.16 0.96
C ALA A 322 -4.75 8.01 2.41
N LEU A 323 -5.59 7.41 3.27
CA LEU A 323 -5.24 7.15 4.67
C LEU A 323 -4.05 6.19 4.80
N TYR A 324 -4.08 5.07 4.07
CA TYR A 324 -3.02 4.07 4.12
C TYR A 324 -1.68 4.64 3.67
N SER A 325 -1.63 5.32 2.52
CA SER A 325 -0.40 5.91 1.99
C SER A 325 0.14 7.04 2.85
N SER A 326 -0.73 7.89 3.41
CA SER A 326 -0.32 8.95 4.32
C SER A 326 0.32 8.40 5.60
N MET A 327 -0.35 7.43 6.24
CA MET A 327 0.16 6.80 7.45
C MET A 327 1.46 6.02 7.21
N ILE A 328 1.59 5.36 6.05
CA ILE A 328 2.84 4.68 5.70
C ILE A 328 3.97 5.66 5.47
N MET A 329 3.76 6.78 4.79
CA MET A 329 4.82 7.77 4.60
C MET A 329 5.28 8.38 5.92
N ILE A 330 4.35 8.79 6.77
CA ILE A 330 4.68 9.33 8.09
C ILE A 330 5.37 8.26 8.94
N GLY A 331 4.83 7.04 8.96
CA GLY A 331 5.37 5.93 9.74
C GLY A 331 6.77 5.50 9.28
N TYR A 332 6.99 5.39 7.98
CA TYR A 332 8.28 5.02 7.39
C TYR A 332 9.34 6.08 7.69
N GLU A 333 9.02 7.36 7.49
CA GLU A 333 9.95 8.44 7.78
C GLU A 333 10.27 8.50 9.27
N THR A 334 9.27 8.42 10.14
CA THR A 334 9.45 8.38 11.60
C THR A 334 10.37 7.23 12.03
N VAL A 335 10.13 6.03 11.51
CA VAL A 335 10.97 4.85 11.80
C VAL A 335 12.40 5.04 11.31
N LYS A 336 12.60 5.60 10.11
CA LYS A 336 13.93 5.96 9.62
C LYS A 336 14.61 6.95 10.56
N ARG A 337 13.92 8.03 10.98
CA ARG A 337 14.50 9.05 11.89
C ARG A 337 15.01 8.43 13.19
N MET A 338 14.27 7.47 13.74
CA MET A 338 14.64 6.76 14.97
C MET A 338 15.76 5.74 14.77
N SER A 339 16.00 5.30 13.53
CA SER A 339 16.93 4.21 13.19
C SER A 339 18.21 4.66 12.50
N VAL A 340 18.43 5.97 12.28
CA VAL A 340 19.70 6.48 11.70
C VAL A 340 20.86 6.22 12.65
N LEU A 341 21.96 5.70 12.10
CA LEU A 341 23.20 5.48 12.84
C LEU A 341 23.73 6.82 13.38
N PRO A 342 24.29 6.87 14.61
CA PRO A 342 24.76 8.11 15.22
C PRO A 342 25.71 8.92 14.32
N GLU A 343 26.53 8.22 13.55
CA GLU A 343 27.55 8.77 12.65
C GLU A 343 26.97 9.59 11.48
N PHE A 344 25.75 9.29 11.03
CA PHE A 344 25.11 9.98 9.90
C PHE A 344 24.02 10.96 10.34
N LYS A 345 23.70 11.06 11.64
CA LYS A 345 22.61 11.92 12.13
C LYS A 345 22.77 13.40 11.81
N GLU A 346 24.01 13.88 11.77
CA GLU A 346 24.34 15.28 11.49
C GLU A 346 24.41 15.59 9.99
N ALA A 347 24.57 14.56 9.14
CA ALA A 347 24.66 14.70 7.69
C ALA A 347 23.30 14.55 6.96
N VAL A 348 22.24 14.13 7.66
CA VAL A 348 20.90 13.96 7.10
C VAL A 348 20.13 15.27 7.15
N VAL A 349 19.71 15.75 5.97
CA VAL A 349 18.84 16.94 5.86
C VAL A 349 17.39 16.52 6.15
N TRP A 350 16.81 17.04 7.24
CA TRP A 350 15.52 16.62 7.80
C TRP A 350 14.28 17.33 7.29
#